data_AF-A0A0R3WKL0-F1
#
_entry.id   AF-A0A0R3WKL0-F1
#
_cell.length_a   1.000
_cell.length_b   1.000
_cell.length_c   1.000
_cell.angle_alpha   90.00
_cell.angle_beta   90.00
_cell.angle_gamma   90.00
#
_symmetry.space_group_name_H-M   'P 1'
#
loop_
_entity.id
_entity.type
_entity.pdbx_description
1 polymer ?
#
loop_
_entity_poly.entity_id
_entity_poly.type
_entity_poly.pdbx_seq_one_letter_code
_entity_poly.pdbx_strand_id
1 'polypeptide(L)'
;MKCEKCDMNVHIKCKAMVPGLCGVDHTERRGRIHLQAHHKGDHLEVRILGAKNLTPMDPNGLADPYVKIKLNPADDNQKVKFKTKIIRSTLNPSWNEEFQM
;
A
#
# COMPACT_ATOMS: atom_id res chain seq x y z
N MET A 1 -13.53 16.04 5.67
CA MET A 1 -13.02 17.39 5.32
C MET A 1 -12.32 17.28 3.98
N LYS A 2 -12.64 18.16 3.04
CA LYS A 2 -12.05 18.20 1.70
C LYS A 2 -11.09 19.39 1.63
N CYS A 3 -9.87 19.19 1.16
CA CYS A 3 -8.93 20.29 0.97
C CYS A 3 -9.30 21.08 -0.30
N GLU A 4 -9.53 22.38 -0.21
CA GLU A 4 -9.89 23.22 -1.37
C GLU A 4 -8.77 23.36 -2.41
N LYS A 5 -7.51 23.12 -2.03
CA LYS A 5 -6.34 23.27 -2.91
C LYS A 5 -5.92 21.99 -3.64
N CYS A 6 -6.00 20.84 -2.99
CA CYS A 6 -5.59 19.55 -3.57
C CYS A 6 -6.73 18.52 -3.70
N ASP A 7 -7.96 18.93 -3.40
CA ASP A 7 -9.20 18.16 -3.43
C ASP A 7 -9.20 16.86 -2.59
N MET A 8 -8.22 16.69 -1.70
CA MET A 8 -8.04 15.47 -0.91
C MET A 8 -9.10 15.36 0.18
N ASN A 9 -9.76 14.20 0.24
CA ASN A 9 -10.74 13.87 1.27
C ASN A 9 -10.07 13.20 2.47
N VAL A 10 -10.27 13.78 3.66
CA VAL A 10 -9.67 13.31 4.92
C VAL A 10 -10.74 13.23 6.00
N HIS A 11 -10.77 12.12 6.75
CA HIS A 11 -11.61 12.00 7.94
C HIS A 11 -11.18 13.01 9.02
N ILE A 12 -12.13 13.56 9.79
CA ILE A 12 -11.82 14.59 10.82
C ILE A 12 -10.73 14.10 11.78
N LYS A 13 -10.84 12.86 12.26
CA LYS A 13 -9.86 12.21 13.15
C LYS A 13 -8.47 12.00 12.54
N CYS A 14 -8.35 11.99 11.21
CA CYS A 14 -7.09 11.80 10.49
C CYS A 14 -6.43 13.13 10.09
N LYS A 15 -7.07 14.28 10.35
CA LYS A 15 -6.59 15.60 9.90
C LYS A 15 -5.17 15.92 10.41
N ALA A 16 -4.88 15.62 11.67
CA ALA A 16 -3.57 15.86 12.26
C ALA A 16 -2.47 14.90 11.74
N MET A 17 -2.87 13.78 11.14
CA MET A 17 -1.95 12.75 10.63
C MET A 17 -1.70 12.88 9.14
N VAL A 18 -2.54 13.64 8.42
CA VAL A 18 -2.29 13.95 7.01
C VAL A 18 -1.12 14.94 6.97
N PRO A 19 0.03 14.55 6.39
CA PRO A 19 1.13 15.49 6.23
C PRO A 19 0.64 16.68 5.42
N GLY A 20 1.27 17.85 5.59
CA GLY A 20 0.95 19.06 4.82
C GLY A 20 1.32 18.90 3.34
N LEU A 21 0.65 18.00 2.62
CA LEU A 21 0.99 17.56 1.28
C LEU A 21 0.48 18.53 0.20
N CYS A 22 -0.21 19.59 0.60
CA CYS A 22 -0.72 20.61 -0.30
C CYS A 22 0.45 21.46 -0.83
N GLY A 23 0.93 21.15 -2.04
CA GLY A 23 2.01 21.87 -2.72
C GLY A 23 3.36 21.15 -2.75
N VAL A 24 3.46 19.93 -2.20
CA VAL A 24 4.64 19.06 -2.39
C VAL A 24 4.46 18.17 -3.61
N ASP A 25 5.60 17.76 -4.17
CA ASP A 25 5.72 16.95 -5.36
C ASP A 25 4.73 15.77 -5.36
N HIS A 26 3.94 15.67 -6.43
CA HIS A 26 2.85 14.72 -6.58
C HIS A 26 3.33 13.27 -6.77
N THR A 27 4.65 13.08 -6.93
CA THR A 27 5.28 11.81 -7.31
C THR A 27 5.22 10.73 -6.23
N GLU A 28 5.14 11.06 -4.94
CA GLU A 28 5.21 10.07 -3.84
C GLU A 28 4.16 10.27 -2.72
N ARG A 29 2.88 10.35 -3.08
CA ARG A 29 1.77 10.60 -2.12
C ARG A 29 1.55 9.50 -1.07
N ARG A 30 1.90 8.24 -1.35
CA ARG A 30 1.60 7.07 -0.49
C ARG A 30 2.81 6.17 -0.20
N GLY A 31 4.01 6.67 -0.49
CA GLY A 31 5.24 5.88 -0.47
C GLY A 31 5.44 5.07 -1.75
N ARG A 32 6.45 4.19 -1.72
CA ARG A 32 6.85 3.32 -2.84
C ARG A 32 6.85 1.86 -2.40
N ILE A 33 6.48 0.96 -3.30
CA ILE A 33 6.57 -0.48 -3.11
C ILE A 33 7.59 -1.06 -4.09
N HIS A 34 8.43 -1.98 -3.61
CA HIS A 34 9.31 -2.79 -4.43
C HIS A 34 8.70 -4.19 -4.57
N LEU A 35 8.25 -4.49 -5.79
CA LEU A 35 7.75 -5.80 -6.17
C LEU A 35 8.40 -6.25 -7.47
N GLN A 36 8.45 -7.55 -7.70
CA GLN A 36 8.89 -8.15 -8.95
C GLN A 36 7.83 -9.15 -9.39
N ALA A 37 7.49 -9.17 -10.68
CA ALA A 37 6.54 -10.11 -11.24
C ALA A 37 7.14 -10.75 -12.49
N HIS A 38 7.18 -12.08 -12.53
CA HIS A 38 7.74 -12.85 -13.62
C HIS A 38 6.74 -13.91 -14.06
N HIS A 39 6.57 -14.05 -15.37
CA HIS A 39 5.75 -15.12 -15.95
C HIS A 39 6.62 -16.32 -16.26
N LYS A 40 6.21 -17.51 -15.80
CA LYS A 40 6.97 -18.75 -15.99
C LYS A 40 6.01 -19.90 -16.30
N GLY A 41 5.99 -20.32 -17.58
CA GLY A 41 5.06 -21.34 -18.05
C GLY A 41 3.62 -20.86 -17.94
N ASP A 42 2.81 -21.54 -17.14
CA ASP A 42 1.40 -21.21 -16.90
C ASP A 42 1.16 -20.47 -15.56
N HIS A 43 2.23 -20.03 -14.89
CA HIS A 43 2.16 -19.39 -13.57
C HIS A 43 2.77 -18.00 -13.56
N LEU A 44 2.23 -17.14 -12.68
CA LEU A 44 2.79 -15.82 -12.39
C LEU A 44 3.50 -15.85 -11.02
N GLU A 45 4.82 -15.70 -11.02
CA GLU A 45 5.64 -15.54 -9.81
C GLU A 45 5.67 -14.06 -9.41
N VAL A 46 5.13 -13.73 -8.24
CA VAL A 46 5.10 -12.38 -7.68
C VAL A 46 5.89 -12.32 -6.38
N ARG A 47 6.95 -11.53 -6.36
CA ARG A 47 7.78 -11.25 -5.18
C ARG A 47 7.46 -9.88 -4.62
N ILE A 48 7.07 -9.84 -3.35
CA ILE A 48 6.83 -8.61 -2.59
C ILE A 48 7.99 -8.42 -1.63
N LEU A 49 8.90 -7.50 -1.97
CA LEU A 49 10.13 -7.28 -1.20
C LEU A 49 9.86 -6.36 -0.01
N GLY A 50 9.38 -5.15 -0.26
CA GLY A 50 9.17 -4.16 0.79
C GLY A 50 8.55 -2.87 0.28
N ALA A 51 8.28 -1.95 1.19
CA ALA A 51 7.86 -0.60 0.86
C ALA A 51 8.65 0.43 1.66
N LYS A 52 8.68 1.67 1.18
CA LYS A 52 9.35 2.80 1.83
C LYS A 52 8.46 4.03 1.82
N ASN A 53 8.62 4.87 2.85
CA ASN A 53 7.92 6.15 3.01
C ASN A 53 6.39 6.02 2.94
N LEU A 54 5.83 4.96 3.52
CA LEU A 54 4.38 4.80 3.57
C LEU A 54 3.73 5.93 4.38
N THR A 55 2.49 6.26 4.05
CA THR A 55 1.73 7.27 4.80
C THR A 55 1.38 6.72 6.19
N PRO A 56 1.58 7.51 7.27
CA PRO A 56 1.10 7.14 8.60
C PRO A 56 -0.42 7.08 8.62
N MET A 57 -0.95 6.02 9.23
CA MET A 57 -2.39 5.76 9.32
C MET A 57 -2.88 5.65 10.76
N ASP A 58 -1.96 5.38 11.70
CA ASP A 58 -2.24 5.18 13.11
C ASP A 58 -1.84 6.39 13.96
N PRO A 59 -2.48 6.62 15.13
CA PRO A 59 -2.21 7.78 16.01
C PRO A 59 -0.75 7.91 16.48
N ASN A 60 0.00 6.81 16.48
CA ASN A 60 1.42 6.78 16.81
C ASN A 60 2.31 7.34 15.68
N GLY A 61 1.73 7.79 14.56
CA GLY A 61 2.47 8.28 13.40
C GLY A 61 3.10 7.15 12.57
N LEU A 62 2.64 5.91 12.74
CA LEU A 62 3.11 4.73 12.01
C LEU A 62 1.93 4.05 11.30
N ALA A 63 2.15 2.84 10.80
CA ALA A 63 1.12 2.00 10.20
C ALA A 63 1.44 0.52 10.46
N ASP A 64 0.44 -0.35 10.31
CA ASP A 64 0.58 -1.81 10.27
C ASP A 64 0.41 -2.35 8.82
N PRO A 65 1.38 -2.09 7.90
CA PRO A 65 1.20 -2.36 6.48
C PRO A 65 1.23 -3.85 6.12
N TYR A 66 0.44 -4.19 5.10
CA TYR A 66 0.41 -5.51 4.43
C TYR A 66 -0.09 -5.37 2.99
N VAL A 67 0.21 -6.36 2.14
CA VAL A 67 -0.16 -6.37 0.71
C VAL A 67 -1.20 -7.44 0.45
N LYS A 68 -2.19 -7.14 -0.40
CA LYS A 68 -3.18 -8.08 -0.93
C LYS A 68 -3.00 -8.18 -2.44
N ILE A 69 -2.96 -9.40 -2.97
CA ILE A 69 -2.76 -9.66 -4.40
C ILE A 69 -4.04 -10.29 -4.98
N LYS A 70 -4.52 -9.75 -6.11
CA LYS A 70 -5.68 -10.23 -6.87
C LYS A 70 -5.44 -10.03 -8.38
N LEU A 71 -6.02 -10.90 -9.20
CA LEU A 71 -6.06 -10.74 -10.66
C LEU A 71 -7.42 -10.16 -11.06
N ASN A 72 -7.45 -9.25 -12.03
CA ASN A 72 -8.69 -8.71 -12.62
C ASN A 72 -8.68 -8.99 -14.14
N PRO A 73 -9.83 -9.21 -14.82
CA PRO A 73 -11.20 -9.19 -14.30
C PRO A 73 -11.45 -10.41 -13.41
N ALA A 74 -11.88 -10.08 -12.21
CA ALA A 74 -12.15 -11.06 -11.20
C ALA A 74 -13.67 -11.26 -11.25
N ASP A 75 -14.19 -12.44 -11.61
CA ASP A 75 -15.62 -12.74 -11.38
C ASP A 75 -15.98 -12.29 -9.97
N ASP A 76 -17.17 -11.73 -9.75
CA ASP A 76 -17.59 -11.06 -8.50
C ASP A 76 -17.40 -11.89 -7.20
N ASN A 77 -17.05 -13.16 -7.33
CA ASN A 77 -16.72 -14.10 -6.26
C ASN A 77 -15.20 -14.25 -5.97
N GLN A 78 -14.32 -13.46 -6.62
CA GLN A 78 -12.86 -13.62 -6.51
C GLN A 78 -12.30 -13.02 -5.22
N LYS A 79 -12.24 -13.89 -4.21
CA LYS A 79 -11.49 -13.72 -2.96
C LYS A 79 -10.04 -13.36 -3.27
N VAL A 80 -9.51 -12.41 -2.49
CA VAL A 80 -8.06 -12.12 -2.40
C VAL A 80 -7.28 -13.44 -2.43
N LYS A 81 -6.44 -13.66 -3.45
CA LYS A 81 -5.71 -14.93 -3.60
C LYS A 81 -4.57 -15.03 -2.59
N PHE A 82 -3.85 -13.93 -2.37
CA PHE A 82 -2.69 -13.91 -1.47
C PHE A 82 -2.66 -12.64 -0.62
N LYS A 83 -2.12 -12.77 0.59
CA LYS A 83 -1.93 -11.68 1.55
C LYS A 83 -0.60 -11.89 2.26
N THR A 84 0.20 -10.83 2.37
CA THR A 84 1.44 -10.87 3.14
C THR A 84 1.18 -10.81 4.64
N LYS A 85 2.21 -11.09 5.44
CA LYS A 85 2.19 -10.81 6.87
C LYS A 85 2.04 -9.32 7.13
N ILE A 86 1.40 -9.01 8.25
CA ILE A 86 1.29 -7.64 8.76
C ILE A 86 2.58 -7.34 9.52
N ILE A 87 3.31 -6.31 9.10
CA ILE A 87 4.45 -5.79 9.85
C ILE A 87 3.94 -4.65 10.71
N ARG A 88 4.13 -4.72 12.02
CA ARG A 88 3.55 -3.73 12.94
C ARG A 88 4.37 -2.46 13.04
N SER A 89 3.70 -1.33 13.24
CA SER A 89 4.30 -0.03 13.60
C SER A 89 5.49 0.35 12.72
N THR A 90 5.31 0.37 11.39
CA THR A 90 6.37 0.77 10.45
C THR A 90 5.81 1.45 9.20
N LEU A 91 6.57 2.43 8.69
CA LEU A 91 6.33 3.05 7.38
C LEU A 91 7.27 2.50 6.29
N ASN A 92 8.18 1.59 6.66
CA ASN A 92 9.17 0.99 5.78
C ASN A 92 9.20 -0.54 5.96
N PRO A 93 8.10 -1.24 5.66
CA PRO A 93 8.03 -2.68 5.88
C PRO A 93 8.91 -3.45 4.90
N SER A 94 9.44 -4.58 5.36
CA SER A 94 10.08 -5.60 4.54
C SER A 94 9.30 -6.90 4.71
N TRP A 95 8.73 -7.40 3.62
CA TRP A 95 7.99 -8.67 3.62
C TRP A 95 8.87 -9.81 3.11
N ASN A 96 9.59 -9.58 2.01
CA ASN A 96 10.37 -10.61 1.30
C ASN A 96 9.58 -11.91 1.09
N GLU A 97 8.32 -11.77 0.68
CA GLU A 97 7.41 -12.90 0.43
C GLU A 97 7.24 -13.13 -1.07
N GLU A 98 7.17 -14.39 -1.47
CA GLU A 98 6.98 -14.82 -2.86
C GLU A 98 5.68 -15.63 -2.98
N PHE A 99 4.90 -15.32 -4.02
CA PHE A 99 3.62 -15.94 -4.30
C PHE A 99 3.61 -16.44 -5.74
N GLN A 100 3.03 -17.62 -5.96
CA GLN A 100 2.83 -18.19 -7.29
C GLN A 100 1.33 -18.23 -7.57
N MET A 101 0.91 -17.61 -8.68
CA MET A 101 -0.51 -17.49 -9.07
C MET A 101 -0.87 -18.34 -10.28
#